data_AF-A0A4V6NCV8-F1
#
_entry.id   AF-A0A4V6NCV8-F1
#
_cell.length_a   1.000
_cell.length_b   1.000
_cell.length_c   1.000
_cell.angle_alpha   90.00
_cell.angle_beta   90.00
_cell.angle_gamma   90.00
#
_symmetry.space_group_name_H-M   'P 1'
#
loop_
_entity.id
_entity.type
_entity.pdbx_description
1 polymer ?
#
loop_
_entity_poly.entity_id
_entity_poly.type
_entity_poly.pdbx_seq_one_letter_code
_entity_poly.pdbx_strand_id
1 'polypeptide(L)'
;MNAALGIQGWYMFRLLAITFISFCSVVPFLMVFHRFLELDDDVAGYISFFLAWIITPAILLRIWKVPPYFEALPVDIDDPIMQEQINRAKNEFGIFISGLKDGKLESFIKFPYEIEGNTEHIWGVAHSIKGEAVIASLASDPVGETPEELLERLDVPFDDIEDWMLQDSKGLNQGGYTLLAMAKIYERDFGKLPKRYAKELEPFVDIKWNKNA
;
A
#
# COMPACT_ATOMS: atom_id res chain seq x y z
N MET A 1 3.59 16.74 -2.74
CA MET A 1 5.00 17.15 -2.47
C MET A 1 5.46 17.00 -1.00
N ASN A 2 4.61 17.13 0.02
CA ASN A 2 5.03 16.99 1.43
C ASN A 2 5.25 15.54 1.93
N ALA A 3 4.74 14.52 1.23
CA ALA A 3 4.83 13.12 1.66
C ALA A 3 6.22 12.48 1.41
N ALA A 4 6.96 12.96 0.41
CA ALA A 4 8.32 12.48 0.12
C ALA A 4 9.31 12.87 1.24
N LEU A 5 9.13 14.05 1.83
CA LEU A 5 9.98 14.58 2.90
C LEU A 5 9.85 13.79 4.22
N GLY A 6 8.64 13.31 4.56
CA GLY A 6 8.41 12.57 5.80
C GLY A 6 9.11 11.21 5.83
N ILE A 7 9.16 10.52 4.69
CA ILE A 7 9.76 9.18 4.59
C ILE A 7 11.26 9.24 4.33
N GLN A 8 11.75 10.24 3.58
CA GLN A 8 13.19 10.53 3.57
C GLN A 8 13.72 10.79 4.99
N GLY A 9 12.96 11.51 5.82
CA GLY A 9 13.26 11.68 7.24
C GLY A 9 13.29 10.37 8.01
N TRP A 10 12.34 9.47 7.78
CA TRP A 10 12.27 8.16 8.43
C TRP A 10 13.41 7.22 8.01
N TYR A 11 13.76 7.17 6.72
CA TYR A 11 14.91 6.42 6.22
C TYR A 11 16.21 6.95 6.81
N MET A 12 16.39 8.27 6.82
CA MET A 12 17.58 8.89 7.40
C MET A 12 17.68 8.62 8.91
N PHE A 13 16.57 8.78 9.65
CA PHE A 13 16.53 8.47 11.07
C PHE A 13 16.83 6.99 11.35
N ARG A 14 16.25 6.08 10.58
CA ARG A 14 16.50 4.64 10.70
C ARG A 14 17.98 4.31 10.46
N LEU A 15 18.58 4.85 9.40
CA LEU A 15 19.99 4.62 9.10
C LEU A 15 20.90 5.19 10.20
N LEU A 16 20.58 6.38 10.73
CA LEU A 16 21.28 6.95 11.87
C LEU A 16 21.14 6.09 13.12
N ALA A 17 19.94 5.60 13.42
CA ALA A 17 19.69 4.73 14.56
C ALA A 17 20.42 3.39 14.43
N ILE A 18 20.39 2.75 13.26
CA ILE A 18 21.12 1.51 12.98
C ILE A 18 22.62 1.74 13.12
N THR A 19 23.15 2.83 12.58
CA THR A 19 24.58 3.18 12.69
C THR A 19 24.97 3.40 14.15
N PHE A 20 24.14 4.11 14.92
CA PHE A 20 24.37 4.34 16.33
C PHE A 20 24.34 3.06 17.17
N ILE A 21 23.33 2.19 16.97
CA ILE A 21 23.24 0.89 17.63
C ILE A 21 24.45 0.01 17.27
N SER A 22 24.84 -0.01 16.00
CA SER A 22 26.01 -0.73 15.49
C SER A 22 27.28 -0.26 16.18
N PHE A 23 27.50 1.06 16.26
CA PHE A 23 28.63 1.65 16.98
C PHE A 23 28.64 1.28 18.47
N CYS A 24 27.49 1.43 19.15
CA CYS A 24 27.37 1.06 20.56
C CYS A 24 27.55 -0.44 20.83
N SER A 25 27.33 -1.30 19.82
CA SER A 25 27.47 -2.76 19.96
C SER A 25 28.92 -3.25 20.00
N VAL A 26 29.90 -2.42 19.61
CA VAL A 26 31.32 -2.80 19.65
C VAL A 26 31.77 -3.17 21.07
N VAL A 27 31.40 -2.36 22.08
CA VAL A 27 31.79 -2.57 23.48
C VAL A 27 31.25 -3.89 24.05
N PRO A 28 29.94 -4.19 23.97
CA PRO A 28 29.43 -5.45 24.48
C PRO A 28 30.00 -6.66 23.74
N PHE A 29 30.25 -6.59 22.43
CA PHE A 29 30.94 -7.66 21.72
C PHE A 29 32.37 -7.84 22.25
N LEU A 30 33.13 -6.76 22.39
CA LEU A 30 34.50 -6.82 22.90
C LEU A 30 34.53 -7.43 24.31
N MET A 31 33.61 -7.01 25.18
CA MET A 31 33.46 -7.61 26.50
C MET A 31 33.18 -9.11 26.43
N VAL A 32 32.29 -9.56 25.54
CA VAL A 32 31.98 -10.99 25.38
C VAL A 32 33.22 -11.77 24.91
N PHE A 33 33.89 -11.32 23.86
CA PHE A 33 35.01 -12.04 23.26
C PHE A 33 36.26 -12.05 24.15
N HIS A 34 36.61 -10.92 24.74
CA HIS A 34 37.78 -10.84 25.61
C HIS A 34 37.52 -11.49 26.97
N ARG A 35 36.40 -11.16 27.63
CA ARG A 35 36.18 -11.58 29.03
C ARG A 35 35.64 -13.00 29.18
N PHE A 36 34.81 -13.46 28.24
CA PHE A 36 34.14 -14.75 28.38
C PHE A 36 34.70 -15.84 27.48
N LEU A 37 35.33 -15.46 26.36
CA LEU A 37 35.93 -16.41 25.42
C LEU A 37 37.47 -16.38 25.45
N GLU A 38 38.06 -15.53 26.31
CA GLU A 38 39.51 -15.42 26.55
C GLU A 38 40.32 -15.27 25.25
N LEU A 39 39.77 -14.58 24.26
CA LEU A 39 40.48 -14.28 23.02
C LEU A 39 41.53 -13.19 23.25
N ASP A 40 42.62 -13.28 22.50
CA ASP A 40 43.64 -12.23 22.43
C ASP A 40 43.02 -10.87 22.05
N ASP A 41 43.57 -9.78 22.59
CA ASP A 41 43.05 -8.42 22.44
C ASP A 41 42.86 -8.03 20.97
N ASP A 42 43.83 -8.35 20.11
CA ASP A 42 43.77 -8.01 18.69
C ASP A 42 42.64 -8.79 17.99
N VAL A 43 42.56 -10.10 18.26
CA VAL A 43 41.56 -10.99 17.66
C VAL A 43 40.15 -10.60 18.12
N ALA A 44 39.97 -10.32 19.42
CA ALA A 44 38.70 -9.87 19.98
C ALA A 44 38.27 -8.53 19.38
N GLY A 45 39.20 -7.61 19.18
CA GLY A 45 38.98 -6.32 18.51
C GLY A 45 38.44 -6.50 17.10
N TYR A 46 39.14 -7.26 16.25
CA TYR A 46 38.73 -7.47 14.86
C TYR A 46 37.35 -8.11 14.73
N ILE A 47 37.08 -9.17 15.51
CA ILE A 47 35.79 -9.87 15.48
C ILE A 47 34.66 -8.93 15.94
N SER A 48 34.88 -8.15 17.00
CA SER A 48 33.88 -7.22 17.53
C SER A 48 33.53 -6.12 16.53
N PHE A 49 34.54 -5.56 15.84
CA PHE A 49 34.32 -4.58 14.78
C PHE A 49 33.55 -5.18 13.60
N PHE A 50 33.91 -6.39 13.15
CA PHE A 50 33.20 -7.06 12.07
C PHE A 50 31.73 -7.32 12.41
N LEU A 51 31.45 -7.86 13.60
CA LEU A 51 30.08 -8.11 14.04
C LEU A 51 29.29 -6.81 14.18
N ALA A 52 29.88 -5.79 14.79
CA ALA A 52 29.23 -4.50 14.98
C ALA A 52 28.94 -3.77 13.67
N TRP A 53 29.86 -3.74 12.71
CA TRP A 53 29.74 -2.91 11.50
C TRP A 53 29.19 -3.63 10.27
N ILE A 54 29.20 -4.96 10.26
CA ILE A 54 28.68 -5.76 9.13
C ILE A 54 27.43 -6.53 9.54
N ILE A 55 27.53 -7.34 10.60
CA ILE A 55 26.48 -8.29 10.94
C ILE A 55 25.29 -7.61 11.62
N THR A 56 25.52 -6.79 12.65
CA THR A 56 24.47 -6.04 13.36
C THR A 56 23.63 -5.19 12.41
N PRO A 57 24.20 -4.31 11.56
CA PRO A 57 23.38 -3.51 10.65
C PRO A 57 22.68 -4.36 9.60
N ALA A 58 23.28 -5.44 9.09
CA ALA A 58 22.60 -6.35 8.16
C ALA A 58 21.37 -7.01 8.80
N ILE A 59 21.47 -7.47 10.05
CA ILE A 59 20.36 -8.04 10.81
C ILE A 59 19.29 -6.97 11.07
N LEU A 60 19.68 -5.78 11.55
CA LEU A 60 18.76 -4.69 11.85
C LEU A 60 18.04 -4.19 10.59
N LEU A 61 18.74 -4.12 9.44
CA LEU A 61 18.12 -3.75 8.17
C LEU A 61 17.07 -4.78 7.71
N ARG A 62 17.30 -6.06 8.01
CA ARG A 62 16.37 -7.14 7.67
C ARG A 62 15.14 -7.17 8.57
N ILE A 63 15.32 -6.91 9.86
CA ILE A 63 14.23 -6.98 10.87
C ILE A 63 13.42 -5.69 10.89
N TRP A 64 14.08 -4.53 10.88
CA TRP A 64 13.43 -3.24 11.03
C TRP A 64 12.96 -2.70 9.68
N LYS A 65 12.01 -3.35 9.00
CA LYS A 65 11.51 -2.87 7.71
C LYS A 65 10.82 -1.51 7.84
N VAL A 66 11.03 -0.63 6.85
CA VAL A 66 10.24 0.61 6.73
C VAL A 66 8.92 0.22 6.06
N PRO A 67 7.78 0.57 6.64
CA PRO A 67 6.51 0.30 5.98
C PRO A 67 6.44 1.04 4.63
N PRO A 68 5.91 0.39 3.59
CA PRO A 68 5.72 1.03 2.28
C PRO A 68 4.68 2.15 2.36
N TYR A 69 4.65 3.01 1.33
CA TYR A 69 3.52 3.91 1.15
C TYR A 69 2.26 3.08 0.88
N PHE A 70 1.13 3.49 1.46
CA PHE A 70 -0.15 2.81 1.23
C PHE A 70 -0.53 2.77 -0.26
N GLU A 71 -0.27 3.87 -0.97
CA GLU A 71 -0.49 4.03 -2.42
C GLU A 71 0.39 3.11 -3.27
N ALA A 72 1.52 2.64 -2.74
CA ALA A 72 2.47 1.75 -3.42
C ALA A 72 2.60 0.40 -2.70
N LEU A 73 1.59 0.01 -1.93
CA LEU A 73 1.56 -1.27 -1.24
C LEU A 73 1.38 -2.36 -2.31
N PRO A 74 2.36 -3.25 -2.55
CA PRO A 74 2.14 -4.40 -3.41
C PRO A 74 1.15 -5.32 -2.69
N VAL A 75 -0.05 -5.45 -3.24
CA VAL A 75 -1.09 -6.33 -2.73
C VAL A 75 -1.32 -7.44 -3.72
N ASP A 76 -1.24 -8.67 -3.23
CA ASP A 76 -1.66 -9.85 -3.98
C ASP A 76 -3.19 -9.82 -4.15
N ILE A 77 -3.65 -9.87 -5.40
CA ILE A 77 -5.08 -9.85 -5.70
C ILE A 77 -5.78 -11.09 -5.14
N ASP A 78 -5.05 -12.21 -5.00
CA ASP A 78 -5.55 -13.47 -4.46
C ASP A 78 -5.53 -13.51 -2.92
N ASP A 79 -5.14 -12.42 -2.26
CA ASP A 79 -5.20 -12.33 -0.80
C ASP A 79 -6.64 -12.55 -0.31
N PRO A 80 -6.88 -13.44 0.68
CA PRO A 80 -8.24 -13.72 1.16
C PRO A 80 -9.01 -12.48 1.61
N ILE A 81 -8.32 -11.48 2.18
CA ILE A 81 -8.93 -10.21 2.60
C ILE A 81 -9.34 -9.39 1.37
N MET A 82 -8.52 -9.38 0.32
CA MET A 82 -8.83 -8.71 -0.95
C MET A 82 -10.01 -9.37 -1.64
N GLN A 83 -9.98 -10.69 -1.80
CA GLN A 83 -11.04 -11.48 -2.41
C GLN A 83 -12.39 -11.33 -1.67
N GLU A 84 -12.39 -11.26 -0.34
CA GLU A 84 -13.60 -10.99 0.44
C GLU A 84 -14.25 -9.66 0.03
N GLN A 85 -13.44 -8.61 -0.11
CA GLN A 85 -13.95 -7.27 -0.45
C GLN A 85 -14.34 -7.14 -1.92
N ILE A 86 -13.63 -7.78 -2.84
CA ILE A 86 -14.03 -7.87 -4.26
C ILE A 86 -15.38 -8.57 -4.38
N ASN A 87 -15.57 -9.71 -3.70
CA ASN A 87 -16.84 -10.43 -3.72
C ASN A 87 -17.99 -9.58 -3.14
N ARG A 88 -17.71 -8.81 -2.09
CA ARG A 88 -18.68 -7.83 -1.56
C ARG A 88 -19.03 -6.77 -2.60
N ALA A 89 -18.03 -6.19 -3.27
CA ALA A 89 -18.25 -5.21 -4.32
C ALA A 89 -19.17 -5.76 -5.43
N LYS A 90 -18.90 -6.98 -5.90
CA LYS A 90 -19.69 -7.67 -6.92
C LYS A 90 -21.13 -7.93 -6.45
N ASN A 91 -21.33 -8.37 -5.21
CA ASN A 91 -22.65 -8.60 -4.64
C ASN A 91 -23.48 -7.31 -4.51
N GLU A 92 -22.82 -6.18 -4.25
CA GLU A 92 -23.47 -4.88 -4.09
C GLU A 92 -23.48 -4.05 -5.39
N PHE A 93 -23.05 -4.62 -6.52
CA PHE A 93 -22.87 -3.90 -7.80
C PHE A 93 -24.17 -3.28 -8.36
N GLY A 94 -25.33 -3.83 -8.02
CA GLY A 94 -26.63 -3.24 -8.39
C GLY A 94 -26.83 -1.82 -7.84
N ILE A 95 -26.21 -1.49 -6.70
CA ILE A 95 -26.23 -0.15 -6.12
C ILE A 95 -25.46 0.82 -7.02
N PHE A 96 -24.25 0.43 -7.44
CA PHE A 96 -23.43 1.20 -8.37
C PHE A 96 -24.17 1.49 -9.68
N ILE A 97 -24.75 0.46 -10.30
CA ILE A 97 -25.51 0.60 -11.55
C ILE A 97 -26.67 1.60 -11.40
N SER A 98 -27.34 1.59 -10.25
CA SER A 98 -28.43 2.53 -9.97
C SER A 98 -27.91 3.96 -9.79
N GLY A 99 -26.80 4.13 -9.06
CA GLY A 99 -26.15 5.43 -8.84
C GLY A 99 -25.62 6.05 -10.13
N LEU A 100 -24.96 5.27 -10.98
CA LEU A 100 -24.44 5.72 -12.27
C LEU A 100 -25.57 6.17 -13.21
N LYS A 101 -26.71 5.47 -13.22
CA LYS A 101 -27.88 5.85 -14.03
C LYS A 101 -28.58 7.11 -13.55
N ASP A 102 -28.57 7.39 -12.24
CA ASP A 102 -29.13 8.63 -11.69
C ASP A 102 -28.29 9.86 -12.07
N GLY A 103 -26.99 9.67 -12.31
CA GLY A 103 -26.09 10.72 -12.82
C GLY A 103 -25.81 11.86 -11.85
N LYS A 104 -26.19 11.71 -10.57
CA LYS A 104 -25.97 12.73 -9.52
C LYS A 104 -24.67 12.53 -8.74
N LEU A 105 -24.05 11.36 -8.85
CA LEU A 105 -22.87 10.96 -8.11
C LEU A 105 -21.71 10.76 -9.08
N GLU A 106 -20.52 11.19 -8.68
CA GLU A 106 -19.30 10.80 -9.39
C GLU A 106 -19.12 9.30 -9.20
N SER A 107 -18.82 8.61 -10.30
CA SER A 107 -18.83 7.16 -10.36
C SER A 107 -17.47 6.66 -10.80
N PHE A 108 -16.92 5.71 -10.07
CA PHE A 108 -15.62 5.11 -10.33
C PHE A 108 -15.72 3.59 -10.33
N ILE A 109 -14.91 2.94 -11.14
CA ILE A 109 -14.75 1.49 -11.16
C ILE A 109 -13.28 1.13 -11.09
N LYS A 110 -12.98 -0.02 -10.49
CA LYS A 110 -11.66 -0.63 -10.50
C LYS A 110 -11.68 -1.88 -11.35
N PHE A 111 -10.70 -2.04 -12.22
CA PHE A 111 -10.62 -3.16 -13.15
C PHE A 111 -9.16 -3.46 -13.52
N PRO A 112 -8.86 -4.70 -13.94
CA PRO A 112 -7.55 -5.06 -14.45
C PRO A 112 -7.33 -4.44 -15.83
N TYR A 113 -6.13 -3.94 -16.07
CA TYR A 113 -5.72 -3.35 -17.34
C TYR A 113 -4.29 -3.78 -17.67
N GLU A 114 -4.05 -4.22 -18.90
CA GLU A 114 -2.73 -4.68 -19.33
C GLU A 114 -1.88 -3.51 -19.85
N ILE A 115 -0.71 -3.31 -19.24
CA ILE A 115 0.31 -2.32 -19.65
C ILE A 115 1.63 -3.06 -19.82
N GLU A 116 2.17 -3.05 -21.06
CA GLU A 116 3.46 -3.67 -21.39
C GLU A 116 3.60 -5.15 -20.95
N GLY A 117 2.49 -5.90 -20.97
CA GLY A 117 2.46 -7.32 -20.57
C GLY A 117 2.34 -7.56 -19.05
N ASN A 118 2.16 -6.51 -18.26
CA ASN A 118 1.80 -6.60 -16.85
C ASN A 118 0.35 -6.18 -16.64
N THR A 119 -0.37 -6.89 -15.77
CA THR A 119 -1.73 -6.50 -15.36
C THR A 119 -1.64 -5.53 -14.19
N GLU A 120 -2.13 -4.32 -14.38
CA GLU A 120 -2.34 -3.32 -13.32
C GLU A 120 -3.81 -3.24 -12.93
N HIS A 121 -4.10 -2.96 -11.66
CA HIS A 121 -5.46 -2.85 -11.15
C HIS A 121 -5.80 -1.38 -10.89
N ILE A 122 -6.42 -0.73 -11.88
CA ILE A 122 -6.53 0.74 -11.94
C ILE A 122 -7.95 1.23 -11.67
N TRP A 123 -8.05 2.46 -11.17
CA TRP A 123 -9.33 3.15 -11.02
C TRP A 123 -9.64 3.99 -12.27
N GLY A 124 -10.87 3.89 -12.76
CA GLY A 124 -11.41 4.69 -13.86
C GLY A 124 -12.68 5.43 -13.46
N VAL A 125 -12.92 6.57 -14.11
CA VAL A 125 -14.18 7.33 -14.04
C VAL A 125 -15.20 6.63 -14.94
N ALA A 126 -16.32 6.20 -14.37
CA ALA A 126 -17.43 5.60 -15.09
C ALA A 126 -18.39 6.67 -15.63
N HIS A 127 -18.66 6.64 -16.93
CA HIS A 127 -19.48 7.63 -17.62
C HIS A 127 -20.89 7.15 -17.91
N SER A 128 -21.04 5.89 -18.35
CA SER A 128 -22.34 5.33 -18.76
C SER A 128 -22.30 3.82 -18.85
N ILE A 129 -23.46 3.21 -19.09
CA ILE A 129 -23.60 1.75 -19.29
C ILE A 129 -24.02 1.49 -20.73
N LYS A 130 -23.39 0.50 -21.37
CA LYS A 130 -23.70 0.03 -22.72
C LYS A 130 -23.77 -1.49 -22.71
N GLY A 131 -24.99 -2.02 -22.68
CA GLY A 131 -25.20 -3.47 -22.50
C GLY A 131 -24.70 -3.94 -21.14
N GLU A 132 -23.79 -4.90 -21.13
CA GLU A 132 -23.15 -5.49 -19.94
C GLU A 132 -21.73 -4.93 -19.70
N ALA A 133 -21.48 -3.70 -20.16
CA ALA A 133 -20.23 -2.99 -19.96
C ALA A 133 -20.45 -1.57 -19.43
N VAL A 134 -19.49 -1.09 -18.67
CA VAL A 134 -19.35 0.30 -18.23
C VAL A 134 -18.39 1.01 -19.16
N ILE A 135 -18.82 2.16 -19.67
CA ILE A 135 -17.96 3.06 -20.43
C ILE A 135 -17.15 3.89 -19.44
N ALA A 136 -15.84 3.72 -19.42
CA ALA A 136 -14.95 4.39 -18.46
C ALA A 136 -13.81 5.15 -19.14
N SER A 137 -13.21 6.09 -18.41
CA SER A 137 -11.90 6.68 -18.73
C SER A 137 -11.00 6.52 -17.53
N LEU A 138 -9.68 6.60 -17.70
CA LEU A 138 -8.79 6.55 -16.55
C LEU A 138 -9.00 7.75 -15.61
N ALA A 139 -8.95 7.49 -14.30
CA ALA A 139 -9.05 8.54 -13.28
C ALA A 139 -7.69 9.23 -13.03
N SER A 140 -6.60 8.55 -13.39
CA SER A 140 -5.22 9.02 -13.29
C SER A 140 -4.40 8.43 -14.43
N ASP A 141 -3.41 9.18 -14.92
CA ASP A 141 -2.41 8.62 -15.83
C ASP A 141 -1.69 7.45 -15.14
N PRO A 142 -1.49 6.31 -15.82
CA PRO A 142 -0.72 5.20 -15.28
C PRO A 142 0.73 5.63 -15.00
N VAL A 143 1.41 4.89 -14.13
CA VAL A 143 2.81 5.17 -13.80
C VAL A 143 3.70 4.67 -14.94
N GLY A 144 3.88 5.47 -15.99
CA GLY A 144 4.67 5.11 -17.17
C GLY A 144 4.50 6.09 -18.35
N GLU A 145 5.07 5.77 -19.52
CA GLU A 145 4.62 6.41 -20.75
C GLU A 145 3.20 5.93 -21.04
N THR A 146 2.26 6.86 -21.17
CA THR A 146 0.85 6.57 -21.49
C THR A 146 0.74 6.37 -23.01
N PRO A 147 0.50 5.15 -23.53
CA PRO A 147 0.15 4.96 -24.94
C PRO A 147 -0.97 5.91 -25.38
N GLU A 148 -0.88 6.44 -26.59
CA GLU A 148 -1.87 7.39 -27.14
C GLU A 148 -3.31 6.81 -27.15
N GLU A 149 -3.42 5.47 -27.16
CA GLU A 149 -4.66 4.68 -27.06
C GLU A 149 -5.39 4.82 -25.70
N LEU A 150 -4.71 5.24 -24.63
CA LEU A 150 -5.32 5.46 -23.29
C LEU A 150 -6.18 6.72 -23.18
N LEU A 151 -6.21 7.56 -24.22
CA LEU A 151 -7.07 8.74 -24.29
C LEU A 151 -8.53 8.40 -24.66
N GLU A 152 -8.80 7.18 -25.13
CA GLU A 152 -10.13 6.75 -25.52
C GLU A 152 -10.95 6.19 -24.34
N ARG A 153 -12.27 6.20 -24.50
CA ARG A 153 -13.18 5.56 -23.54
C ARG A 153 -13.07 4.04 -23.67
N LEU A 154 -12.91 3.38 -22.53
CA LEU A 154 -12.83 1.93 -22.43
C LEU A 154 -14.22 1.34 -22.21
N ASP A 155 -14.53 0.26 -22.94
CA ASP A 155 -15.70 -0.58 -22.70
C ASP A 155 -15.29 -1.68 -21.70
N VAL A 156 -15.56 -1.50 -20.41
CA VAL A 156 -15.16 -2.43 -19.33
C VAL A 156 -16.32 -3.40 -19.01
N PRO A 157 -16.19 -4.71 -19.27
CA PRO A 157 -17.22 -5.69 -18.94
C PRO A 157 -17.54 -5.73 -17.44
N PHE A 158 -18.79 -6.00 -17.08
CA PHE A 158 -19.19 -6.09 -15.67
C PHE A 158 -18.40 -7.15 -14.88
N ASP A 159 -18.06 -8.26 -15.53
CA ASP A 159 -17.34 -9.37 -14.89
C ASP A 159 -15.89 -9.01 -14.51
N ASP A 160 -15.30 -8.07 -15.24
CA ASP A 160 -13.93 -7.59 -15.05
C ASP A 160 -13.86 -6.49 -13.97
N ILE A 161 -15.00 -5.93 -13.54
CA ILE A 161 -15.02 -4.92 -12.48
C ILE A 161 -14.78 -5.60 -11.12
N GLU A 162 -13.70 -5.19 -10.46
CA GLU A 162 -13.25 -5.70 -9.16
C GLU A 162 -13.86 -4.93 -8.00
N ASP A 163 -14.07 -3.62 -8.19
CA ASP A 163 -14.59 -2.71 -7.19
C ASP A 163 -15.25 -1.50 -7.85
N TRP A 164 -16.00 -0.74 -7.08
CA TRP A 164 -16.67 0.47 -7.54
C TRP A 164 -16.76 1.49 -6.44
N MET A 165 -16.91 2.77 -6.78
CA MET A 165 -17.13 3.82 -5.82
C MET A 165 -18.12 4.85 -6.36
N LEU A 166 -19.05 5.29 -5.51
CA LEU A 166 -19.91 6.43 -5.76
C LEU A 166 -19.54 7.54 -4.79
N GLN A 167 -19.34 8.76 -5.29
CA GLN A 167 -19.01 9.93 -4.48
C GLN A 167 -20.08 11.01 -4.62
N ASP A 168 -20.57 11.52 -3.49
CA ASP A 168 -21.51 12.63 -3.44
C ASP A 168 -20.81 14.01 -3.47
N SER A 169 -21.60 15.07 -3.62
CA SER A 169 -21.09 16.45 -3.64
C SER A 169 -20.48 16.93 -2.32
N LYS A 170 -20.61 16.17 -1.24
CA LYS A 170 -19.98 16.42 0.06
C LYS A 170 -18.70 15.60 0.26
N GLY A 171 -18.34 14.77 -0.73
CA GLY A 171 -17.17 13.89 -0.68
C GLY A 171 -17.40 12.61 0.11
N LEU A 172 -18.65 12.25 0.42
CA LEU A 172 -18.96 10.95 1.02
C LEU A 172 -18.93 9.87 -0.05
N ASN A 173 -18.29 8.75 0.30
CA ASN A 173 -18.05 7.64 -0.60
C ASN A 173 -18.89 6.43 -0.20
N GLN A 174 -19.41 5.71 -1.18
CA GLN A 174 -19.96 4.37 -1.04
C GLN A 174 -19.17 3.42 -1.94
N GLY A 175 -18.92 2.19 -1.50
CA GLY A 175 -18.05 1.24 -2.21
C GLY A 175 -16.58 1.41 -1.80
N GLY A 176 -15.65 1.20 -2.74
CA GLY A 176 -14.21 1.27 -2.51
C GLY A 176 -13.74 0.21 -1.52
N TYR A 177 -14.36 -0.97 -1.52
CA TYR A 177 -14.10 -2.02 -0.54
C TYR A 177 -12.66 -2.53 -0.59
N THR A 178 -12.02 -2.47 -1.76
CA THR A 178 -10.61 -2.85 -1.93
C THR A 178 -9.67 -1.88 -1.20
N LEU A 179 -10.04 -0.63 -0.97
CA LEU A 179 -9.27 0.30 -0.12
C LEU A 179 -9.29 -0.14 1.35
N LEU A 180 -10.44 -0.66 1.83
CA LEU A 180 -10.52 -1.29 3.15
C LEU A 180 -9.67 -2.57 3.20
N ALA A 181 -9.67 -3.38 2.14
CA ALA A 181 -8.81 -4.57 2.08
C ALA A 181 -7.32 -4.17 2.18
N MET A 182 -6.87 -3.19 1.40
CA MET A 182 -5.51 -2.67 1.46
C MET A 182 -5.15 -2.19 2.87
N ALA A 183 -6.06 -1.49 3.56
CA ALA A 183 -5.85 -1.03 4.94
C ALA A 183 -5.68 -2.18 5.92
N LYS A 184 -6.53 -3.21 5.83
CA LYS A 184 -6.44 -4.42 6.67
C LYS A 184 -5.17 -5.22 6.39
N ILE A 185 -4.79 -5.37 5.12
CA ILE A 185 -3.57 -6.07 4.70
C ILE A 185 -2.33 -5.33 5.21
N TYR A 186 -2.33 -4.00 5.08
CA TYR A 186 -1.27 -3.17 5.64
C TYR A 186 -1.13 -3.41 7.15
N GLU A 187 -2.25 -3.45 7.90
CA GLU A 187 -2.19 -3.68 9.34
C GLU A 187 -1.69 -5.05 9.73
N ARG A 188 -2.08 -6.08 8.98
CA ARG A 188 -1.58 -7.44 9.15
C ARG A 188 -0.05 -7.50 8.97
N ASP A 189 0.46 -6.82 7.94
CA ASP A 189 1.85 -7.01 7.48
C ASP A 189 2.85 -6.02 8.11
N PHE A 190 2.39 -4.83 8.47
CA PHE A 190 3.24 -3.73 8.96
C PHE A 190 2.80 -3.16 10.32
N GLY A 191 1.69 -3.65 10.87
CA GLY A 191 1.08 -3.10 12.08
C GLY A 191 0.29 -1.83 11.79
N LYS A 192 0.04 -1.03 12.83
CA LYS A 192 -0.93 0.08 12.82
C LYS A 192 -0.91 0.95 11.55
N LEU A 193 -2.08 1.13 10.95
CA LEU A 193 -2.25 2.02 9.79
C LEU A 193 -1.90 3.47 10.16
N PRO A 194 -1.04 4.16 9.39
CA PRO A 194 -0.75 5.58 9.63
C PRO A 194 -2.02 6.43 9.66
N LYS A 195 -2.08 7.37 10.62
CA LYS A 195 -3.27 8.23 10.85
C LYS A 195 -3.77 8.95 9.60
N ARG A 196 -2.88 9.29 8.66
CA ARG A 196 -3.26 9.92 7.39
C ARG A 196 -4.16 9.00 6.58
N TYR A 197 -3.77 7.74 6.37
CA TYR A 197 -4.55 6.77 5.61
C TYR A 197 -5.84 6.39 6.34
N ALA A 198 -5.79 6.29 7.67
CA ALA A 198 -7.00 6.11 8.46
C ALA A 198 -8.02 7.26 8.29
N LYS A 199 -7.57 8.49 8.03
CA LYS A 199 -8.44 9.63 7.72
C LYS A 199 -9.04 9.54 6.32
N GLU A 200 -8.31 8.98 5.35
CA GLU A 200 -8.78 8.79 3.98
C GLU A 200 -9.95 7.79 3.91
N LEU A 201 -10.09 6.91 4.92
CA LEU A 201 -11.23 6.00 5.05
C LEU A 201 -12.47 6.62 5.74
N GLU A 202 -12.34 7.80 6.37
CA GLU A 202 -13.46 8.44 7.09
C GLU A 202 -14.67 8.82 6.21
N PRO A 203 -14.51 9.22 4.94
CA PRO A 203 -15.65 9.59 4.10
C PRO A 203 -16.50 8.40 3.64
N PHE A 204 -16.04 7.16 3.84
CA PHE A 204 -16.77 5.97 3.40
C PHE A 204 -17.92 5.63 4.35
N VAL A 205 -19.15 5.59 3.82
CA VAL A 205 -20.37 5.45 4.62
C VAL A 205 -20.69 4.00 4.99
N ASP A 206 -20.19 3.07 4.20
CA ASP A 206 -20.43 1.62 4.25
C ASP A 206 -19.20 0.81 4.72
N ILE A 207 -18.10 1.52 4.99
CA ILE A 207 -16.88 0.99 5.59
C ILE A 207 -16.78 1.51 7.03
N LYS A 208 -16.61 0.58 7.98
CA LYS A 208 -16.35 0.94 9.39
C LYS A 208 -14.88 0.69 9.72
N TRP A 209 -14.10 1.75 9.74
CA TRP A 209 -12.70 1.70 10.22
C TRP A 209 -12.63 2.06 11.71
N ASN A 210 -12.09 1.17 12.54
CA ASN A 210 -11.90 1.45 13.96
C ASN A 210 -10.57 2.18 14.18
N LYS A 211 -10.64 3.50 14.43
CA LYS A 211 -9.46 4.35 14.66
C LYS A 211 -8.61 3.97 15.89
N ASN A 212 -9.16 3.13 16.78
CA ASN A 212 -8.53 2.76 18.05
C ASN A 212 -7.92 1.36 18.07
N ALA A 213 -7.92 0.64 16.94
CA ALA A 213 -7.15 -0.60 16.78
C ALA A 213 -5.63 -0.33 16.76
#